data_AF-L7VE55-F1
#
_entry.id   AF-L7VE55-F1
#
_cell.length_a   1.000
_cell.length_b   1.000
_cell.length_c   1.000
_cell.angle_alpha   90.00
_cell.angle_beta   90.00
_cell.angle_gamma   90.00
#
_symmetry.space_group_name_H-M   'P 1'
#
loop_
_entity.id
_entity.type
_entity.pdbx_description
1 polymer ?
#
loop_
_entity_poly.entity_id
_entity_poly.type
_entity_poly.pdbx_seq_one_letter_code
_entity_poly.pdbx_strand_id
1 'polypeptide(L)'
;MTTQPEPALLGSHNDDGVAAIGDWAAGYVRRHPLAALTTVGEQFVLGVRTIQYFFVDLVTGRFQWQEFVRQGAFMAGTAVLPTILVSLPISVTLSIQFALLAGQVGATSLAGAASGLAVIRQGASLVAAVLMASAVGSAITADLGSRTMREETDAMEVMGVSVIRRLVVPRFAAAIMIGVALTGVVCFVGYFASYMFNVYFQNGAPAASWQRSRLSRRPTTCFWRCSRPSSSAPSWRSYRPRRACPPRAGRRAWRTR
;
A
#
# COMPACT_ATOMS: atom_id res chain seq x y z
N MET A 1 -42.87 69.02 10.81
CA MET A 1 -41.84 69.18 11.86
C MET A 1 -42.20 68.19 12.95
N THR A 2 -41.61 67.01 13.10
CA THR A 2 -40.35 66.44 12.63
C THR A 2 -40.53 64.93 12.48
N THR A 3 -40.18 64.40 11.31
CA THR A 3 -39.84 62.99 11.09
C THR A 3 -38.65 62.62 11.97
N GLN A 4 -38.82 61.73 12.94
CA GLN A 4 -37.71 61.08 13.63
C GLN A 4 -37.29 59.85 12.82
N PRO A 5 -36.03 59.75 12.39
CA PRO A 5 -35.54 58.57 11.66
C PRO A 5 -35.29 57.43 12.65
N GLU A 6 -35.75 56.24 12.29
CA GLU A 6 -35.47 54.99 13.00
C GLU A 6 -33.95 54.69 12.92
N PRO A 7 -33.20 54.61 14.04
CA PRO A 7 -31.81 54.22 14.00
C PRO A 7 -31.68 52.70 14.08
N ALA A 8 -31.37 52.08 12.93
CA ALA A 8 -30.51 50.92 12.77
C ALA A 8 -30.49 49.88 13.93
N LEU A 9 -31.55 49.07 14.09
CA LEU A 9 -31.54 47.84 14.90
C LEU A 9 -31.08 46.59 14.12
N LEU A 10 -30.31 46.76 13.04
CA LEU A 10 -29.83 45.67 12.19
C LEU A 10 -28.41 45.19 12.53
N GLY A 11 -27.77 45.76 13.57
CA GLY A 11 -26.41 45.42 14.00
C GLY A 11 -26.32 44.38 15.11
N SER A 12 -27.17 44.44 16.14
CA SER A 12 -27.02 43.60 17.34
C SER A 12 -27.33 42.12 17.13
N HIS A 13 -28.25 41.78 16.22
CA HIS A 13 -28.62 40.39 15.97
C HIS A 13 -27.48 39.58 15.31
N ASN A 14 -26.63 40.25 14.53
CA ASN A 14 -25.50 39.61 13.87
C ASN A 14 -24.37 39.30 14.86
N ASP A 15 -24.10 40.22 15.80
CA ASP A 15 -23.02 40.08 16.78
C ASP A 15 -23.35 38.98 17.83
N ASP A 16 -24.61 38.85 18.25
CA ASP A 16 -25.07 37.78 19.15
C ASP A 16 -24.98 36.38 18.49
N GLY A 17 -25.31 36.31 17.19
CA GLY A 17 -25.20 35.07 16.41
C GLY A 17 -23.75 34.63 16.21
N VAL A 18 -22.85 35.58 15.95
CA VAL A 18 -21.41 35.30 15.78
C VAL A 18 -20.78 34.83 17.09
N ALA A 19 -21.16 35.42 18.23
CA ALA A 19 -20.70 34.98 19.55
C ALA A 19 -21.16 33.55 19.89
N ALA A 20 -22.44 33.22 19.62
CA ALA A 20 -22.99 31.89 19.85
C ALA A 20 -22.33 30.81 18.97
N ILE A 21 -22.04 31.13 17.70
CA ILE A 21 -21.29 30.24 16.79
C ILE A 21 -19.85 30.06 17.27
N GLY A 22 -19.22 31.13 17.78
CA GLY A 22 -17.88 31.11 18.36
C GLY A 22 -17.78 30.18 19.56
N ASP A 23 -18.72 30.27 20.50
CA ASP A 23 -18.75 29.42 21.71
C ASP A 23 -19.08 27.97 21.39
N TRP A 24 -20.01 27.73 20.46
CA TRP A 24 -20.31 26.38 19.98
C TRP A 24 -19.10 25.76 19.27
N ALA A 25 -18.44 26.51 18.38
CA ALA A 25 -17.25 26.06 17.65
C ALA A 25 -16.07 25.82 18.58
N ALA A 26 -15.83 26.70 19.56
CA ALA A 26 -14.79 26.54 20.57
C ALA A 26 -15.06 25.32 21.48
N GLY A 27 -16.33 25.09 21.85
CA GLY A 27 -16.77 23.91 22.59
C GLY A 27 -16.62 22.60 21.80
N TYR A 28 -16.93 22.63 20.50
CA TYR A 28 -16.74 21.49 19.59
C TYR A 28 -15.25 21.17 19.41
N VAL A 29 -14.43 22.18 19.13
CA VAL A 29 -12.97 22.07 18.93
C VAL A 29 -12.25 21.64 20.21
N ARG A 30 -12.76 21.93 21.42
CA ARG A 30 -12.12 21.45 22.67
C ARG A 30 -12.45 19.99 23.00
N ARG A 31 -13.64 19.48 22.65
CA ARG A 31 -14.07 18.11 22.99
C ARG A 31 -13.65 17.07 21.96
N HIS A 32 -13.68 17.42 20.68
CA HIS A 32 -13.38 16.49 19.58
C HIS A 32 -11.91 15.98 19.51
N PRO A 33 -10.87 16.78 19.79
CA PRO A 33 -9.48 16.32 19.61
C PRO A 33 -9.08 15.31 20.69
N LEU A 34 -9.57 15.46 21.92
CA LEU A 34 -9.29 14.49 22.99
C LEU A 34 -9.95 13.15 22.69
N ALA A 35 -11.20 13.15 22.21
CA ALA A 35 -11.89 11.93 21.79
C ALA A 35 -11.20 11.24 20.60
N ALA A 36 -10.71 12.00 19.62
CA ALA A 36 -9.95 11.45 18.51
C ALA A 36 -8.64 10.80 18.98
N LEU A 37 -7.93 11.43 19.93
CA LEU A 37 -6.71 10.87 20.51
C LEU A 37 -6.96 9.59 21.30
N THR A 38 -8.07 9.51 22.05
CA THR A 38 -8.42 8.27 22.78
C THR A 38 -8.74 7.12 21.82
N THR A 39 -9.51 7.37 20.75
CA THR A 39 -9.82 6.33 19.75
C THR A 39 -8.57 5.84 19.02
N VAL A 40 -7.67 6.75 18.63
CA VAL A 40 -6.39 6.37 18.01
C VAL A 40 -5.51 5.59 19.00
N GLY A 41 -5.52 5.99 20.27
CA GLY A 41 -4.83 5.26 21.35
C GLY A 41 -5.34 3.82 21.51
N GLU A 42 -6.66 3.62 21.52
CA GLU A 42 -7.28 2.29 21.60
C GLU A 42 -6.96 1.42 20.39
N GLN A 43 -7.02 2.00 19.18
CA GLN A 43 -6.62 1.31 17.94
C GLN A 43 -5.15 0.89 17.98
N PHE A 44 -4.27 1.74 18.49
CA PHE A 44 -2.85 1.42 18.64
C PHE A 44 -2.61 0.31 19.66
N VAL A 45 -3.27 0.36 20.82
CA VAL A 45 -3.19 -0.68 21.86
C VAL A 45 -3.70 -2.01 21.33
N LEU A 46 -4.82 -2.03 20.60
CA LEU A 46 -5.34 -3.22 19.94
C LEU A 46 -4.32 -3.79 18.95
N GLY A 47 -3.75 -2.95 18.09
CA GLY A 47 -2.75 -3.36 17.11
C GLY A 47 -1.50 -3.97 17.75
N VAL A 48 -0.96 -3.34 18.80
CA VAL A 48 0.20 -3.86 19.54
C VAL A 48 -0.13 -5.21 20.20
N ARG A 49 -1.29 -5.33 20.84
CA ARG A 49 -1.74 -6.60 21.44
C ARG A 49 -1.90 -7.69 20.40
N THR A 50 -2.48 -7.40 19.24
CA THR A 50 -2.61 -8.36 18.13
C THR A 50 -1.24 -8.84 17.66
N ILE A 51 -0.27 -7.94 17.48
CA ILE A 51 1.09 -8.30 17.07
C ILE A 51 1.76 -9.19 18.13
N GLN A 52 1.68 -8.81 19.41
CA GLN A 52 2.23 -9.60 20.51
C GLN A 52 1.63 -11.00 20.55
N TYR A 53 0.30 -11.12 20.51
CA TYR A 53 -0.36 -12.42 20.50
C TYR A 53 -0.03 -13.24 19.26
N PHE A 54 0.09 -12.61 18.08
CA PHE A 54 0.52 -13.28 16.85
C PHE A 54 1.91 -13.90 16.99
N PHE A 55 2.89 -13.16 17.53
CA PHE A 55 4.23 -13.71 17.76
C PHE A 55 4.25 -14.83 18.80
N VAL A 56 3.51 -14.68 19.90
CA VAL A 56 3.38 -15.72 20.92
C VAL A 56 2.76 -16.99 20.34
N ASP A 57 1.69 -16.86 19.55
CA ASP A 57 1.00 -18.01 18.96
C ASP A 57 1.83 -18.71 17.89
N LEU A 58 2.63 -17.94 17.13
CA LEU A 58 3.59 -18.47 16.16
C LEU A 58 4.70 -19.28 16.83
N VAL A 59 5.24 -18.81 17.97
CA VAL A 59 6.29 -19.51 18.73
C VAL A 59 5.73 -20.72 19.48
N THR A 60 4.50 -20.64 19.97
CA THR A 60 3.87 -21.74 20.76
C THR A 60 3.32 -22.85 19.85
N GLY A 61 3.25 -22.64 18.53
CA GLY A 61 2.81 -23.66 17.56
C GLY A 61 1.33 -24.04 17.68
N ARG A 62 0.52 -23.32 18.46
CA ARG A 62 -0.92 -23.58 18.67
C ARG A 62 -1.81 -22.94 17.60
N PHE A 63 -1.30 -22.84 16.37
CA PHE A 63 -1.99 -22.15 15.29
C PHE A 63 -3.23 -22.94 14.84
N GLN A 64 -4.39 -22.27 14.85
CA GLN A 64 -5.64 -22.85 14.33
C GLN A 64 -5.64 -22.86 12.79
N TRP A 65 -4.88 -23.79 12.20
CA TRP A 65 -4.67 -23.91 10.76
C TRP A 65 -5.96 -23.97 9.94
N GLN A 66 -6.99 -24.65 10.46
CA GLN A 66 -8.28 -24.76 9.78
C GLN A 66 -8.98 -23.40 9.64
N GLU A 67 -9.00 -22.60 10.70
CA GLU A 67 -9.63 -21.27 10.66
C GLU A 67 -8.81 -20.30 9.81
N PHE A 68 -7.47 -20.40 9.86
CA PHE A 68 -6.57 -19.63 9.00
C PHE A 68 -6.82 -19.91 7.50
N VAL A 69 -6.91 -21.17 7.09
CA VAL A 69 -7.16 -21.52 5.69
C VAL A 69 -8.56 -21.10 5.25
N ARG A 70 -9.57 -21.27 6.10
CA ARG A 70 -10.95 -20.86 5.79
C ARG A 70 -11.08 -19.36 5.61
N GLN A 71 -10.54 -18.59 6.55
CA GLN A 71 -10.51 -17.13 6.44
C GLN A 71 -9.67 -16.69 5.25
N GLY A 72 -8.59 -17.41 4.98
CA GLY A 72 -7.75 -17.14 3.83
C GLY A 72 -8.49 -17.34 2.51
N ALA A 73 -9.20 -18.45 2.35
CA ALA A 73 -10.01 -18.72 1.15
C ALA A 73 -11.10 -17.65 0.95
N PHE A 74 -11.74 -17.20 2.02
CA PHE A 74 -12.72 -16.12 1.96
C PHE A 74 -12.11 -14.79 1.49
N MET A 75 -10.99 -14.37 2.08
CA MET A 75 -10.29 -13.14 1.68
C MET A 75 -9.74 -13.21 0.25
N ALA A 76 -9.25 -14.38 -0.17
CA ALA A 76 -8.81 -14.59 -1.55
C ALA A 76 -9.99 -14.53 -2.53
N GLY A 77 -11.13 -15.15 -2.19
CA GLY A 77 -12.33 -15.12 -3.03
C GLY A 77 -12.87 -13.71 -3.28
N THR A 78 -12.87 -12.85 -2.26
CA THR A 78 -13.36 -11.47 -2.39
C THR A 78 -12.39 -10.55 -3.14
N ALA A 79 -11.08 -10.78 -3.00
CA ALA A 79 -10.07 -9.89 -3.58
C ALA A 79 -9.59 -10.29 -4.99
N VAL A 80 -9.53 -11.57 -5.33
CA VAL A 80 -8.90 -12.05 -6.58
C VAL A 80 -9.64 -11.55 -7.82
N LEU A 81 -10.97 -11.67 -7.84
CA LEU A 81 -11.78 -11.31 -9.01
C LEU A 81 -11.69 -9.80 -9.38
N PRO A 82 -11.92 -8.84 -8.46
CA PRO A 82 -11.77 -7.42 -8.77
C PRO A 82 -10.32 -7.05 -9.11
N THR A 83 -9.36 -7.71 -8.47
CA THR A 83 -7.93 -7.47 -8.72
C THR A 83 -7.52 -7.84 -10.14
N ILE A 84 -7.96 -9.00 -10.65
CA ILE A 84 -7.68 -9.40 -12.03
C ILE A 84 -8.32 -8.41 -12.99
N LEU A 85 -9.60 -8.07 -12.80
CA LEU A 85 -10.33 -7.14 -13.68
C LEU A 85 -9.64 -5.77 -13.80
N VAL A 86 -9.20 -5.22 -12.67
CA VAL A 86 -8.59 -3.88 -12.61
C VAL A 86 -7.12 -3.90 -13.07
N SER A 87 -6.40 -5.00 -12.87
CA SER A 87 -4.98 -5.10 -13.25
C SER A 87 -4.74 -5.06 -14.76
N LEU A 88 -5.68 -5.57 -15.57
CA LEU A 88 -5.56 -5.62 -17.03
C LEU A 88 -5.49 -4.21 -17.67
N PRO A 89 -6.48 -3.33 -17.50
CA PRO A 89 -6.45 -1.99 -18.12
C PRO A 89 -5.31 -1.13 -17.58
N ILE A 90 -4.98 -1.24 -16.29
CA ILE A 90 -3.87 -0.49 -15.68
C ILE A 90 -2.54 -0.87 -16.34
N SER A 91 -2.29 -2.17 -16.53
CA SER A 91 -1.04 -2.65 -17.13
C SER A 91 -0.89 -2.22 -18.59
N VAL A 92 -1.98 -2.25 -19.36
CA VAL A 92 -2.00 -1.78 -20.76
C VAL A 92 -1.77 -0.26 -20.83
N THR A 93 -2.47 0.52 -19.99
CA THR A 93 -2.33 1.98 -19.96
C THR A 93 -0.92 2.42 -19.58
N LEU A 94 -0.31 1.76 -18.59
CA LEU A 94 1.11 2.02 -18.23
C LEU A 94 2.05 1.69 -19.40
N SER A 95 1.85 0.57 -20.09
CA SER A 95 2.65 0.18 -21.25
C SER A 95 2.63 1.26 -22.35
N ILE A 96 1.45 1.80 -22.66
CA ILE A 96 1.29 2.87 -23.66
C ILE A 96 2.02 4.15 -23.21
N GLN A 97 1.85 4.57 -21.95
CA GLN A 97 2.52 5.77 -21.43
C GLN A 97 4.04 5.65 -21.56
N PHE A 98 4.63 4.53 -21.14
CA PHE A 98 6.08 4.33 -21.26
C PHE A 98 6.56 4.23 -22.69
N ALA A 99 5.78 3.66 -23.60
CA ALA A 99 6.11 3.63 -25.03
C ALA A 99 6.21 5.04 -25.63
N LEU A 100 5.27 5.93 -25.29
CA LEU A 100 5.27 7.33 -25.72
C LEU A 100 6.47 8.10 -25.13
N LEU A 101 6.74 7.92 -23.84
CA LEU A 101 7.90 8.50 -23.14
C LEU A 101 9.22 8.04 -23.77
N ALA A 102 9.35 6.75 -24.11
CA ALA A 102 10.55 6.22 -24.74
C ALA A 102 10.80 6.80 -26.14
N GLY A 103 9.74 7.07 -26.91
CA GLY A 103 9.81 7.72 -28.22
C GLY A 103 10.34 9.16 -28.16
N GLN A 104 10.04 9.90 -27.10
CA GLN A 104 10.45 11.30 -26.94
C GLN A 104 11.90 11.48 -26.49
N VAL A 105 12.44 10.52 -25.73
CA VAL A 105 13.77 10.65 -25.11
C VAL A 105 14.91 10.23 -26.06
N GLY A 106 14.61 9.66 -27.23
CA GLY A 106 15.62 9.26 -28.23
C GLY A 106 16.62 8.19 -27.76
N ALA A 107 16.54 7.74 -26.50
CA ALA A 107 17.34 6.69 -25.92
C ALA A 107 16.77 5.33 -26.33
N THR A 108 17.26 4.83 -27.47
CA THR A 108 16.92 3.54 -28.06
C THR A 108 17.04 2.40 -27.04
N SER A 109 15.86 1.97 -26.58
CA SER A 109 15.51 0.61 -26.15
C SER A 109 16.01 0.11 -24.79
N LEU A 110 17.19 0.52 -24.29
CA LEU A 110 17.74 -0.11 -23.07
C LEU A 110 17.39 0.63 -21.78
N ALA A 111 17.54 1.97 -21.74
CA ALA A 111 17.29 2.75 -20.54
C ALA A 111 15.78 2.94 -20.30
N GLY A 112 15.01 3.27 -21.33
CA GLY A 112 13.55 3.48 -21.25
C GLY A 112 12.76 2.20 -20.93
N ALA A 113 13.17 1.06 -21.48
CA ALA A 113 12.53 -0.22 -21.16
C ALA A 113 12.85 -0.69 -19.73
N ALA A 114 14.08 -0.44 -19.25
CA ALA A 114 14.48 -0.79 -17.88
C ALA A 114 13.78 0.09 -16.83
N SER A 115 13.65 1.40 -17.08
CA SER A 115 12.92 2.31 -16.18
C SER A 115 11.42 2.02 -16.19
N GLY A 116 10.81 1.76 -17.37
CA GLY A 116 9.40 1.37 -17.47
C GLY A 116 9.08 0.09 -16.68
N LEU A 117 9.91 -0.94 -16.78
CA LEU A 117 9.75 -2.18 -16.00
C LEU A 117 9.86 -1.96 -14.48
N ALA A 118 10.72 -1.05 -14.04
CA ALA A 118 10.86 -0.72 -12.62
C ALA A 118 9.62 0.00 -12.09
N VAL A 119 9.08 0.96 -12.83
CA VAL A 119 7.89 1.73 -12.43
C VAL A 119 6.64 0.85 -12.47
N ILE A 120 6.49 -0.02 -13.47
CA ILE A 120 5.38 -0.99 -13.54
C ILE A 120 5.36 -1.90 -12.30
N ARG A 121 6.52 -2.35 -11.81
CA ARG A 121 6.60 -3.18 -10.60
C ARG A 121 6.21 -2.43 -9.33
N GLN A 122 6.64 -1.19 -9.19
CA GLN A 122 6.26 -0.35 -8.04
C GLN A 122 4.76 -0.04 -8.06
N GLY A 123 4.23 0.36 -9.23
CA GLY A 123 2.81 0.65 -9.42
C GLY A 123 1.93 -0.58 -9.17
N ALA A 124 2.32 -1.75 -9.66
CA ALA A 124 1.57 -3.00 -9.45
C ALA A 124 1.41 -3.34 -7.96
N SER A 125 2.46 -3.13 -7.15
CA SER A 125 2.38 -3.38 -5.70
C SER A 125 1.48 -2.39 -4.96
N LEU A 126 1.47 -1.12 -5.37
CA LEU A 126 0.60 -0.09 -4.79
C LEU A 126 -0.87 -0.38 -5.08
N VAL A 127 -1.20 -0.76 -6.32
CA VAL A 127 -2.57 -1.11 -6.70
C VAL A 127 -3.06 -2.33 -5.92
N ALA A 128 -2.23 -3.37 -5.77
CA ALA A 128 -2.56 -4.54 -4.98
C ALA A 128 -2.84 -4.18 -3.51
N ALA A 129 -2.03 -3.31 -2.91
CA ALA A 129 -2.21 -2.87 -1.52
C ALA A 129 -3.51 -2.09 -1.32
N VAL A 130 -3.84 -1.16 -2.23
CA VAL A 130 -5.08 -0.37 -2.16
C VAL A 130 -6.32 -1.25 -2.34
N LEU A 131 -6.29 -2.19 -3.30
CA LEU A 131 -7.39 -3.12 -3.52
C LEU A 131 -7.60 -4.09 -2.35
N MET A 132 -6.50 -4.59 -1.76
CA MET A 132 -6.58 -5.39 -0.54
C MET A 132 -7.21 -4.58 0.61
N ALA A 133 -6.75 -3.35 0.82
CA ALA A 133 -7.27 -2.49 1.89
C ALA A 133 -8.78 -2.22 1.72
N SER A 134 -9.26 -2.02 0.49
CA SER A 134 -10.67 -1.71 0.23
C SER A 134 -11.58 -2.94 0.32
N ALA A 135 -11.28 -4.01 -0.43
CA ALA A 135 -12.14 -5.18 -0.54
C ALA A 135 -12.07 -6.04 0.73
N VAL A 136 -10.87 -6.36 1.20
CA VAL A 136 -10.68 -7.20 2.39
C VAL A 136 -11.03 -6.43 3.67
N GLY A 137 -10.74 -5.12 3.73
CA GLY A 137 -11.11 -4.28 4.87
C GLY A 137 -12.62 -4.21 5.10
N SER A 138 -13.39 -4.01 4.03
CA SER A 138 -14.86 -4.00 4.08
C SER A 138 -15.41 -5.36 4.51
N ALA A 139 -14.86 -6.46 3.96
CA ALA A 139 -15.28 -7.81 4.30
C ALA A 139 -15.02 -8.15 5.79
N ILE A 140 -13.82 -7.84 6.30
CA ILE A 140 -13.47 -8.07 7.72
C ILE A 140 -14.38 -7.25 8.65
N THR A 141 -14.67 -6.00 8.28
CA THR A 141 -15.51 -5.11 9.09
C THR A 141 -16.96 -5.62 9.14
N ALA A 142 -17.51 -6.07 8.00
CA ALA A 142 -18.84 -6.66 7.93
C ALA A 142 -18.93 -7.96 8.75
N ASP A 143 -17.90 -8.81 8.70
CA ASP A 143 -17.83 -10.04 9.50
C ASP A 143 -17.78 -9.76 11.00
N LEU A 144 -16.95 -8.80 11.45
CA LEU A 144 -16.91 -8.38 12.86
C LEU A 144 -18.23 -7.74 13.31
N GLY A 145 -18.80 -6.88 12.48
CA GLY A 145 -20.09 -6.24 12.75
C GLY A 145 -21.21 -7.28 12.91
N SER A 146 -21.30 -8.24 12.01
CA SER A 146 -22.32 -9.30 12.08
C SER A 146 -22.20 -10.18 13.33
N ARG A 147 -20.99 -10.43 13.84
CA ARG A 147 -20.77 -11.20 15.08
C ARG A 147 -21.12 -10.39 16.32
N THR A 148 -20.90 -9.08 16.26
CA THR A 148 -21.30 -8.16 17.33
C THR A 148 -22.83 -8.05 17.42
N MET A 149 -23.51 -7.94 16.28
CA MET A 149 -24.98 -7.92 16.21
C MET A 149 -25.63 -9.24 16.68
N ARG A 150 -24.88 -10.35 16.68
CA ARG A 150 -25.30 -11.67 17.17
C ARG A 150 -24.89 -11.95 18.62
N GLU A 151 -24.33 -10.96 19.32
CA GLU A 151 -23.84 -11.08 20.71
C GLU A 151 -22.76 -12.17 20.92
N GLU A 152 -22.17 -12.71 19.83
CA GLU A 152 -21.13 -13.76 19.92
C GLU A 152 -19.88 -13.25 20.65
N THR A 153 -19.61 -11.94 20.53
CA THR A 153 -18.43 -11.29 21.14
C THR A 153 -18.58 -11.19 22.66
N ASP A 154 -19.76 -10.81 23.14
CA ASP A 154 -20.08 -10.70 24.56
C ASP A 154 -20.12 -12.09 25.23
N ALA A 155 -20.70 -13.07 24.54
CA ALA A 155 -20.70 -14.45 25.02
C ALA A 155 -19.28 -15.01 25.28
N MET A 156 -18.30 -14.67 24.44
CA MET A 156 -16.90 -15.08 24.65
C MET A 156 -16.26 -14.40 25.87
N GLU A 157 -16.62 -13.16 26.15
CA GLU A 157 -16.12 -12.41 27.31
C GLU A 157 -16.63 -13.02 28.62
N VAL A 158 -17.92 -13.38 28.68
CA VAL A 158 -18.53 -14.07 29.83
C VAL A 158 -17.94 -15.47 30.05
N MET A 159 -17.59 -16.17 28.98
CA MET A 159 -16.89 -17.47 29.05
C MET A 159 -15.41 -17.36 29.45
N GLY A 160 -14.88 -16.16 29.68
CA GLY A 160 -13.48 -15.93 30.04
C GLY A 160 -12.49 -16.19 28.90
N VAL A 161 -12.97 -16.23 27.65
CA VAL A 161 -12.13 -16.47 26.47
C VAL A 161 -11.71 -15.13 25.87
N SER A 162 -10.40 -14.92 25.71
CA SER A 162 -9.88 -13.68 25.13
C SER A 162 -10.34 -13.49 23.67
N VAL A 163 -11.24 -12.54 23.44
CA VAL A 163 -11.82 -12.20 22.12
C VAL A 163 -10.73 -11.86 21.10
N ILE A 164 -9.78 -11.00 21.48
CA ILE A 164 -8.72 -10.50 20.59
C ILE A 164 -7.90 -11.66 20.02
N ARG A 165 -7.49 -12.61 20.87
CA ARG A 165 -6.66 -13.75 20.47
C ARG A 165 -7.40 -14.69 19.53
N ARG A 166 -8.72 -14.89 19.72
CA ARG A 166 -9.50 -15.86 18.95
C ARG A 166 -10.05 -15.29 17.64
N LEU A 167 -10.41 -14.00 17.61
CA LEU A 167 -11.01 -13.37 16.43
C LEU A 167 -10.01 -12.64 15.56
N VAL A 168 -9.11 -11.84 16.17
CA VAL A 168 -8.29 -10.88 15.42
C VAL A 168 -6.98 -11.50 14.93
N VAL A 169 -6.31 -12.31 15.77
CA VAL A 169 -5.00 -12.93 15.44
C VAL A 169 -5.04 -13.82 14.19
N PRO A 170 -5.96 -14.79 14.02
CA PRO A 170 -5.97 -15.64 12.83
C PRO A 170 -6.26 -14.83 11.55
N ARG A 171 -7.12 -13.81 11.64
CA ARG A 171 -7.45 -12.91 10.52
C ARG A 171 -6.26 -12.07 10.10
N PHE A 172 -5.53 -11.52 11.07
CA PHE A 172 -4.33 -10.74 10.83
C PHE A 172 -3.26 -11.57 10.11
N ALA A 173 -3.05 -12.81 10.57
CA ALA A 173 -2.14 -13.75 9.93
C ALA A 173 -2.54 -14.08 8.48
N ALA A 174 -3.83 -14.38 8.27
CA ALA A 174 -4.39 -14.68 6.94
C ALA A 174 -4.22 -13.49 5.99
N ALA A 175 -4.51 -12.28 6.45
CA ALA A 175 -4.39 -11.05 5.66
C ALA A 175 -2.95 -10.77 5.21
N ILE A 176 -1.95 -11.03 6.07
CA ILE A 176 -0.53 -10.89 5.69
C ILE A 176 -0.16 -11.90 4.60
N MET A 177 -0.48 -13.18 4.80
CA MET A 177 -0.14 -14.23 3.85
C MET A 177 -0.80 -13.98 2.48
N ILE A 178 -2.05 -13.54 2.48
CA ILE A 178 -2.80 -13.25 1.26
C ILE A 178 -2.36 -11.96 0.61
N GLY A 179 -2.08 -10.90 1.36
CA GLY A 179 -1.57 -9.66 0.78
C GLY A 179 -0.28 -9.91 0.00
N VAL A 180 0.58 -10.77 0.54
CA VAL A 180 1.78 -11.27 -0.12
C VAL A 180 1.41 -12.09 -1.37
N ALA A 181 0.62 -13.16 -1.23
CA ALA A 181 0.24 -14.02 -2.36
C ALA A 181 -0.44 -13.26 -3.51
N LEU A 182 -1.37 -12.35 -3.19
CA LEU A 182 -2.13 -11.57 -4.15
C LEU A 182 -1.26 -10.57 -4.89
N THR A 183 -0.31 -9.93 -4.21
CA THR A 183 0.69 -9.07 -4.88
C THR A 183 1.50 -9.87 -5.91
N GLY A 184 1.82 -11.14 -5.60
CA GLY A 184 2.47 -12.04 -6.55
C GLY A 184 1.62 -12.32 -7.79
N VAL A 185 0.33 -12.58 -7.59
CA VAL A 185 -0.64 -12.79 -8.69
C VAL A 185 -0.77 -11.53 -9.56
N VAL A 186 -0.87 -10.34 -8.96
CA VAL A 186 -0.95 -9.06 -9.69
C VAL A 186 0.29 -8.83 -10.55
N CYS A 187 1.49 -9.08 -10.00
CA CYS A 187 2.72 -8.97 -10.78
C CYS A 187 2.74 -9.94 -11.97
N PHE A 188 2.24 -11.17 -11.78
CA PHE A 188 2.18 -12.17 -12.84
C PHE A 188 1.20 -11.77 -13.95
N VAL A 189 -0.03 -11.40 -13.59
CA VAL A 189 -1.08 -10.97 -14.53
C VAL A 189 -0.66 -9.69 -15.26
N GLY A 190 -0.10 -8.70 -14.56
CA GLY A 190 0.34 -7.46 -15.17
C GLY A 190 1.48 -7.65 -16.17
N TYR A 191 2.45 -8.53 -15.85
CA TYR A 191 3.52 -8.88 -16.79
C TYR A 191 2.96 -9.63 -18.01
N PHE A 192 2.04 -10.57 -17.80
CA PHE A 192 1.41 -11.32 -18.89
C PHE A 192 0.60 -10.40 -19.83
N ALA A 193 -0.21 -9.51 -19.27
CA ALA A 193 -1.00 -8.55 -20.03
C ALA A 193 -0.12 -7.57 -20.83
N SER A 194 0.95 -7.05 -20.22
CA SER A 194 1.90 -6.16 -20.88
C SER A 194 2.67 -6.87 -22.00
N TYR A 195 3.07 -8.13 -21.79
CA TYR A 195 3.72 -8.95 -22.81
C TYR A 195 2.82 -9.21 -24.02
N MET A 196 1.56 -9.59 -23.78
CA MET A 196 0.56 -9.77 -24.84
C MET A 196 0.39 -8.48 -25.65
N PHE A 197 0.21 -7.34 -24.98
CA PHE A 197 0.06 -6.05 -25.66
C PHE A 197 1.28 -5.71 -26.54
N ASN A 198 2.51 -5.94 -26.05
CA ASN A 198 3.72 -5.67 -26.84
C ASN A 198 3.80 -6.53 -28.11
N VAL A 199 3.43 -7.82 -28.03
CA VAL A 199 3.44 -8.72 -29.19
C VAL A 199 2.37 -8.33 -30.22
N TYR A 200 1.15 -8.02 -29.79
CA TYR A 200 0.04 -7.71 -30.71
C TYR A 200 0.13 -6.30 -31.34
N PHE A 201 0.57 -5.28 -30.61
CA PHE A 201 0.55 -3.90 -31.10
C PHE A 201 1.87 -3.40 -31.68
N GLN A 202 3.01 -3.94 -31.25
CA GLN A 202 4.32 -3.40 -31.65
C GLN A 202 5.09 -4.27 -32.66
N ASN A 203 4.58 -5.46 -33.05
CA ASN A 203 5.24 -6.40 -33.98
C ASN A 203 6.75 -6.58 -33.71
N GLY A 204 7.18 -6.43 -32.46
CA GLY A 204 8.57 -6.56 -32.05
C GLY A 204 8.94 -8.04 -31.97
N ALA A 205 10.01 -8.44 -32.66
CA ALA A 205 10.47 -9.82 -32.71
C ALA A 205 10.47 -10.47 -31.29
N PRO A 206 9.71 -11.56 -31.07
CA PRO A 206 9.47 -12.13 -29.73
C PRO A 206 10.74 -12.61 -29.03
N ALA A 207 11.85 -12.77 -29.78
CA ALA A 207 13.13 -13.24 -29.29
C ALA A 207 13.77 -12.32 -28.23
N ALA A 208 13.66 -10.99 -28.36
CA ALA A 208 14.36 -10.07 -27.44
C ALA A 208 13.77 -10.05 -26.01
N SER A 209 12.45 -10.14 -25.89
CA SER A 209 11.74 -10.23 -24.60
C SER A 209 11.95 -11.56 -23.89
N TRP A 210 12.01 -12.67 -24.64
CA TRP A 210 12.11 -14.02 -24.10
C TRP A 210 13.54 -14.39 -23.66
N GLN A 211 14.55 -13.88 -24.38
CA GLN A 211 15.96 -14.08 -24.02
C GLN A 211 16.35 -13.29 -22.77
N ARG A 212 15.64 -12.17 -22.48
CA ARG A 212 15.85 -11.32 -21.29
C ARG A 212 15.12 -11.83 -20.04
N SER A 213 13.97 -12.50 -20.18
CA SER A 213 13.26 -13.13 -19.05
C SER A 213 14.01 -14.34 -18.46
N ARG A 214 14.84 -15.03 -19.27
CA ARG A 214 15.70 -16.15 -18.83
C ARG A 214 16.80 -15.74 -17.84
N LEU A 215 17.28 -14.50 -17.85
CA LEU A 215 18.31 -14.03 -16.90
C LEU A 215 17.72 -13.67 -15.51
N SER A 216 16.42 -13.38 -15.43
CA SER A 216 15.72 -13.02 -14.19
C SER A 216 14.97 -14.23 -13.58
N ARG A 217 15.61 -15.40 -13.56
CA ARG A 217 15.00 -16.72 -13.25
C ARG A 217 14.56 -16.96 -11.80
N ARG A 218 14.37 -15.93 -10.99
CA ARG A 218 13.75 -16.09 -9.65
C ARG A 218 12.62 -15.08 -9.46
N PRO A 219 11.41 -15.37 -9.99
CA PRO A 219 10.22 -14.55 -9.72
C PRO A 219 10.00 -14.36 -8.22
N THR A 220 10.36 -15.37 -7.41
CA THR A 220 10.33 -15.33 -5.95
C THR A 220 11.28 -14.31 -5.32
N THR A 221 12.45 -14.03 -5.91
CA THR A 221 13.38 -13.01 -5.38
C THR A 221 13.00 -11.58 -5.74
N CYS A 222 12.38 -11.33 -6.90
CA CYS A 222 11.85 -10.00 -7.23
C CYS A 222 10.65 -9.65 -6.33
N PHE A 223 9.79 -10.64 -6.09
CA PHE A 223 8.67 -10.53 -5.18
C PHE A 223 9.12 -10.18 -3.76
N TRP A 224 10.10 -10.91 -3.20
CA TRP A 224 10.70 -10.60 -1.88
C TRP A 224 11.50 -9.28 -1.84
N ARG A 225 11.99 -8.79 -2.99
CA ARG A 225 12.71 -7.51 -3.08
C ARG A 225 11.77 -6.31 -3.20
N CYS A 226 10.57 -6.49 -3.77
CA CYS A 226 9.54 -5.45 -3.83
C CYS A 226 8.62 -5.43 -2.60
N SER A 227 8.39 -6.58 -1.94
CA SER A 227 7.60 -6.65 -0.71
C SER A 227 8.35 -6.26 0.56
N ARG A 228 9.67 -6.02 0.47
CA ARG A 228 10.41 -5.43 1.59
C ARG A 228 9.96 -3.97 1.74
N PRO A 229 9.35 -3.59 2.88
CA PRO A 229 9.06 -2.19 3.15
C PRO A 229 10.38 -1.43 3.08
N SER A 230 10.38 -0.33 2.34
CA SER A 230 11.54 0.56 2.21
C SER A 230 11.80 1.28 3.54
N SER A 231 12.32 0.56 4.53
CA SER A 231 13.07 1.16 5.64
C SER A 231 14.51 1.43 5.19
N SER A 232 14.69 1.97 3.99
CA SER A 232 15.91 2.68 3.65
C SER A 232 15.61 4.15 3.86
N ALA A 233 15.90 4.62 5.07
CA ALA A 233 16.29 6.00 5.30
C ALA A 233 17.20 6.46 4.13
N PRO A 234 17.01 7.68 3.60
CA PRO A 234 17.89 8.19 2.55
C PRO A 234 19.29 8.36 3.15
N SER A 235 20.12 7.32 3.05
CA SER A 235 21.55 7.48 3.29
C SER A 235 22.11 8.26 2.11
N TRP A 236 22.23 9.57 2.32
CA TRP A 236 22.83 10.60 1.47
C TRP A 236 24.29 10.34 1.05
N ARG A 237 24.80 9.11 1.16
CA ARG A 237 26.22 8.75 1.02
C ARG A 237 26.63 8.37 -0.42
N SER A 238 25.73 8.52 -1.40
CA SER A 238 26.02 8.19 -2.81
C SER A 238 26.22 9.41 -3.72
N TYR A 239 26.01 10.63 -3.21
CA TYR A 239 26.38 11.87 -3.90
C TYR A 239 27.88 12.17 -3.68
N ARG A 240 28.78 11.28 -4.15
CA ARG A 240 30.17 11.67 -4.42
C ARG A 240 30.28 11.99 -5.90
N PRO A 241 30.45 13.27 -6.28
CA PRO A 241 30.69 13.63 -7.66
C PRO A 241 32.03 12.99 -8.10
N ARG A 242 32.00 12.29 -9.24
CA ARG A 242 33.20 11.80 -9.93
C ARG A 242 34.11 13.01 -10.19
N ARG A 243 35.14 13.20 -9.37
CA ARG A 243 36.23 14.10 -9.71
C ARG A 243 37.05 13.43 -10.81
N ALA A 244 37.18 14.16 -11.91
CA ALA A 244 38.05 13.86 -13.02
C ALA A 244 39.47 13.48 -12.55
N CYS A 245 39.99 12.36 -13.05
CA CYS A 245 41.43 12.12 -13.02
C CYS A 245 42.10 13.00 -14.08
N PRO A 246 43.13 13.81 -13.74
CA PRO A 246 43.96 14.46 -14.74
C PRO A 246 44.96 13.43 -15.33
N PRO A 247 45.44 13.65 -16.57
CA PRO A 247 46.50 12.83 -17.13
C PRO A 247 47.84 13.29 -16.52
N ARG A 248 48.56 12.41 -15.82
CA ARG A 248 49.95 12.68 -15.43
C ARG A 248 50.89 11.76 -16.18
N ALA A 249 51.61 12.40 -17.09
CA ALA A 249 52.75 11.89 -17.81
C ALA A 249 53.88 11.42 -16.88
N GLY A 250 54.50 10.31 -17.25
CA GLY A 250 55.94 10.03 -17.21
C GLY A 250 56.72 10.19 -15.89
N ARG A 251 57.30 9.08 -15.40
CA ARG A 251 58.76 8.82 -15.48
C ARG A 251 59.17 7.58 -14.66
N ARG A 252 60.03 6.77 -15.31
CA ARG A 252 61.15 5.95 -14.78
C ARG A 252 60.81 4.79 -13.84
N ALA A 253 61.16 3.58 -14.29
CA ALA A 253 62.21 2.78 -13.64
C ALA A 253 62.57 1.56 -14.52
N TRP A 254 63.59 1.74 -15.36
CA TRP A 254 64.48 0.65 -15.76
C TRP A 254 65.34 0.28 -14.55
N ARG A 255 65.27 -0.96 -14.07
CA ARG A 255 66.40 -1.65 -13.41
C ARG A 255 66.10 -3.15 -13.22
N THR A 256 66.63 -3.93 -14.17
CA THR A 256 67.40 -5.18 -14.00
C THR A 256 67.13 -6.05 -12.75
N ARG A 257 66.68 -7.28 -12.99
CA ARG A 257 67.52 -8.48 -12.85
C ARG A 257 66.99 -9.60 -13.74
#